data_AF-A0A6P6QC21-F1
#
_entry.id   AF-A0A6P6QC21-F1
#
_cell.length_a   1.000
_cell.length_b   1.000
_cell.length_c   1.000
_cell.angle_alpha   90.00
_cell.angle_beta   90.00
_cell.angle_gamma   90.00
#
_symmetry.space_group_name_H-M   'P 1'
#
loop_
_entity.id
_entity.type
_entity.pdbx_description
1 polymer ?
#
loop_
_entity_poly.entity_id
_entity_poly.type
_entity_poly.pdbx_seq_one_letter_code
_entity_poly.pdbx_strand_id
1 'polypeptide(L)'
;MAAAEIQRQTYVVIHCLLQNDTYSDMVECDGTGDENSFDPVKIASKLRELGDDYDERVIQPLMKNVQKAAADQVVTAFSDSVDSLCNTWVMERAEVASEKQLLKAAITLGLLMKKNCPDMINVVEFAMMGFVNNRLTGWIAEQGGWVSVSKNSMH
;
A
#
# COMPACT_ATOMS: atom_id res chain seq x y z
N MET A 1 9.10 -17.75 2.75
CA MET A 1 7.83 -17.94 2.02
C MET A 1 8.12 -17.85 0.53
N ALA A 2 7.42 -18.61 -0.33
CA ALA A 2 7.66 -18.53 -1.78
C ALA A 2 7.13 -17.22 -2.38
N ALA A 3 7.83 -16.65 -3.36
CA ALA A 3 7.44 -15.38 -4.00
C ALA A 3 6.03 -15.43 -4.60
N ALA A 4 5.64 -16.55 -5.21
CA ALA A 4 4.31 -16.73 -5.79
C ALA A 4 3.19 -16.65 -4.73
N GLU A 5 3.44 -17.16 -3.51
CA GLU A 5 2.47 -17.05 -2.41
C GLU A 5 2.36 -15.61 -1.92
N ILE A 6 3.48 -14.89 -1.83
CA ILE A 6 3.48 -13.47 -1.47
C ILE A 6 2.71 -12.65 -2.51
N GLN A 7 2.93 -12.89 -3.81
CA GLN A 7 2.21 -12.20 -4.87
C GLN A 7 0.69 -12.45 -4.82
N ARG A 8 0.28 -13.69 -4.51
CA ARG A 8 -1.12 -14.03 -4.28
C ARG A 8 -1.69 -13.31 -3.06
N GLN A 9 -0.93 -13.25 -1.96
CA GLN A 9 -1.32 -12.50 -0.77
C GLN A 9 -1.39 -10.99 -1.02
N THR A 10 -0.46 -10.44 -1.80
CA THR A 10 -0.43 -9.02 -2.19
C THR A 10 -1.71 -8.61 -2.88
N TYR A 11 -2.24 -9.45 -3.79
CA TYR A 11 -3.52 -9.18 -4.45
C TYR A 11 -4.65 -8.99 -3.42
N VAL A 12 -4.85 -9.95 -2.51
CA VAL A 12 -5.96 -9.87 -1.55
C VAL A 12 -5.76 -8.76 -0.51
N VAL A 13 -4.52 -8.48 -0.09
CA VAL A 13 -4.22 -7.38 0.83
C VAL A 13 -4.53 -6.03 0.21
N ILE A 14 -4.09 -5.78 -1.03
CA ILE A 14 -4.34 -4.51 -1.73
C ILE A 14 -5.83 -4.35 -2.05
N HIS A 15 -6.48 -5.43 -2.47
CA HIS A 15 -7.92 -5.44 -2.68
C HIS A 15 -8.66 -5.04 -1.40
N CYS A 16 -8.32 -5.66 -0.26
CA CYS A 16 -8.88 -5.28 1.04
C CYS A 16 -8.54 -3.83 1.41
N LEU A 17 -7.32 -3.36 1.16
CA LEU A 17 -6.89 -2.00 1.47
C LEU A 17 -7.77 -0.96 0.76
N LEU A 18 -7.97 -1.15 -0.54
CA LEU A 18 -8.60 -0.18 -1.43
C LEU A 18 -10.12 -0.34 -1.55
N GLN A 19 -10.65 -1.56 -1.59
CA GLN A 19 -12.07 -1.78 -1.89
C GLN A 19 -12.94 -2.10 -0.66
N ASN A 20 -12.34 -2.35 0.51
CA ASN A 20 -13.10 -2.78 1.67
C ASN A 20 -13.71 -1.60 2.45
N ASP A 21 -14.69 -0.92 1.86
CA ASP A 21 -15.50 0.13 2.50
C ASP A 21 -16.51 -0.44 3.52
N THR A 22 -16.65 -1.77 3.61
CA THR A 22 -17.80 -2.42 4.26
C THR A 22 -17.49 -3.20 5.53
N TYR A 23 -16.22 -3.27 5.97
CA TYR A 23 -15.83 -4.09 7.14
C TYR A 23 -15.35 -3.30 8.35
N SER A 24 -15.38 -1.97 8.30
CA SER A 24 -15.03 -1.15 9.46
C SER A 24 -16.12 -1.15 10.54
N ASP A 25 -17.34 -1.61 10.22
CA ASP A 25 -18.52 -1.47 11.09
C ASP A 25 -19.14 -2.81 11.54
N MET A 26 -18.49 -3.94 11.21
CA MET A 26 -18.93 -5.26 11.67
C MET A 26 -17.89 -5.88 12.59
N VAL A 27 -18.07 -5.56 13.87
CA VAL A 27 -17.82 -6.43 15.04
C VAL A 27 -16.39 -6.93 15.20
N GLU A 28 -15.74 -6.45 16.28
CA GLU A 28 -14.71 -7.20 16.98
C GLU A 28 -15.24 -8.61 17.30
N CYS A 29 -15.02 -9.58 16.40
CA CYS A 29 -15.16 -10.98 16.77
C CYS A 29 -14.02 -11.27 17.74
N ASP A 30 -14.37 -11.46 19.00
CA ASP A 30 -13.60 -12.03 20.12
C ASP A 30 -13.14 -13.48 19.86
N GLY A 31 -13.04 -13.90 18.60
CA GLY A 31 -12.44 -15.15 18.21
C GLY A 31 -10.95 -15.10 18.54
N THR A 32 -10.49 -16.11 19.26
CA THR A 32 -9.08 -16.50 19.45
C THR A 32 -8.42 -16.88 18.12
N GLY A 33 -8.50 -16.00 17.13
CA GLY A 33 -7.75 -16.11 15.89
C GLY A 33 -6.31 -15.79 16.20
N ASP A 34 -5.43 -16.76 15.97
CA ASP A 34 -3.99 -16.60 16.11
C ASP A 34 -3.56 -15.29 15.45
N GLU A 35 -3.02 -14.35 16.23
CA GLU A 35 -2.48 -13.08 15.74
C GLU A 35 -1.36 -13.29 14.70
N ASN A 36 -0.85 -14.52 14.56
CA ASN A 36 0.15 -14.90 13.56
C ASN A 36 -0.46 -15.48 12.28
N SER A 37 -1.78 -15.66 12.20
CA SER A 37 -2.45 -16.13 10.99
C SER A 37 -2.61 -15.01 9.95
N PHE A 38 -2.57 -15.38 8.67
CA PHE A 38 -2.76 -14.44 7.58
C PHE A 38 -4.24 -14.02 7.48
N ASP A 39 -4.51 -12.77 7.83
CA ASP A 39 -5.81 -12.13 7.69
C ASP A 39 -5.66 -10.84 6.85
N PRO A 40 -6.10 -10.84 5.58
CA PRO A 40 -5.89 -9.71 4.69
C PRO A 40 -6.67 -8.46 5.11
N VAL A 41 -7.79 -8.60 5.83
CA VAL A 41 -8.58 -7.46 6.32
C VAL A 41 -7.85 -6.79 7.48
N LYS A 42 -7.35 -7.58 8.45
CA LYS A 42 -6.55 -7.05 9.57
C LYS A 42 -5.25 -6.43 9.08
N ILE A 43 -4.54 -7.09 8.16
CA ILE A 43 -3.33 -6.55 7.53
C ILE A 43 -3.64 -5.22 6.85
N ALA A 44 -4.66 -5.18 5.99
CA ALA A 44 -5.05 -3.95 5.30
C ALA A 44 -5.40 -2.82 6.29
N SER A 45 -6.12 -3.13 7.37
CA SER A 45 -6.42 -2.14 8.42
C SER A 45 -5.14 -1.55 9.02
N LYS A 46 -4.15 -2.39 9.34
CA LYS A 46 -2.85 -1.93 9.86
C LYS A 46 -2.05 -1.12 8.86
N LEU A 47 -2.13 -1.46 7.58
CA LEU A 47 -1.51 -0.66 6.54
C LEU A 47 -2.17 0.71 6.39
N ARG A 48 -3.49 0.84 6.60
CA ARG A 48 -4.15 2.17 6.57
C ARG A 48 -3.60 3.12 7.61
N GLU A 49 -3.28 2.63 8.80
CA GLU A 49 -2.66 3.43 9.86
C GLU A 49 -1.32 4.06 9.41
N LEU A 50 -0.62 3.47 8.43
CA LEU A 50 0.60 4.06 7.84
C LEU A 50 0.32 5.23 6.89
N GLY A 51 -0.86 5.22 6.25
CA GLY A 51 -1.23 6.14 5.19
C GLY A 51 -1.91 7.43 5.64
N ASP A 52 -2.09 7.63 6.96
CA ASP A 52 -2.85 8.76 7.51
C ASP A 52 -1.99 10.02 7.79
N ASP A 53 -0.66 9.91 7.69
CA ASP A 53 0.27 11.03 7.92
C ASP A 53 0.77 11.61 6.59
N TYR A 54 0.03 12.57 6.01
CA TYR A 54 0.45 13.24 4.76
C TYR A 54 -0.02 14.70 4.60
N ASP A 55 0.75 15.45 3.79
CA ASP A 55 0.35 16.74 3.22
C ASP A 55 -0.26 16.55 1.82
N GLU A 56 -1.55 16.84 1.70
CA GLU A 56 -2.32 16.73 0.47
C GLU A 56 -1.73 17.57 -0.67
N ARG A 57 -1.06 18.70 -0.37
CA ARG A 57 -0.47 19.60 -1.37
C ARG A 57 0.69 18.95 -2.13
N VAL A 58 1.44 18.08 -1.46
CA VAL A 58 2.56 17.33 -2.06
C VAL A 58 2.03 16.22 -2.96
N ILE A 59 0.91 15.61 -2.59
CA ILE A 59 0.43 14.38 -3.24
C ILE A 59 -0.51 14.67 -4.42
N GLN A 60 -1.26 15.77 -4.41
CA GLN A 60 -2.15 16.14 -5.51
C GLN A 60 -1.47 16.15 -6.91
N PRO A 61 -0.27 16.73 -7.09
CA PRO A 61 0.44 16.67 -8.37
C PRO A 61 0.77 15.24 -8.79
N LEU A 62 1.16 14.39 -7.84
CA LEU A 62 1.54 12.99 -8.07
C LEU A 62 0.33 12.15 -8.52
N MET A 63 -0.83 12.36 -7.89
CA MET A 63 -2.08 11.72 -8.31
C MET A 63 -2.46 12.08 -9.75
N LYS A 64 -2.27 13.35 -10.16
CA LYS A 64 -2.54 13.78 -11.54
C LYS A 64 -1.64 13.09 -12.56
N ASN A 65 -0.42 12.72 -12.20
CA ASN A 65 0.46 11.95 -13.10
C ASN A 65 -0.14 10.56 -13.37
N VAL A 66 -0.59 9.88 -12.33
CA VAL A 66 -1.23 8.56 -12.46
C VAL A 66 -2.55 8.66 -13.23
N GLN A 67 -3.36 9.69 -12.98
CA GLN A 67 -4.64 9.90 -13.69
C GLN A 67 -4.46 10.11 -15.20
N LYS A 68 -3.38 10.80 -15.60
CA LYS A 68 -3.10 11.12 -17.00
C LYS A 68 -2.33 10.02 -17.73
N ALA A 69 -1.86 9.01 -17.01
CA ALA A 69 -1.10 7.92 -17.59
C ALA A 69 -1.98 7.11 -18.55
N ALA A 70 -1.39 6.69 -19.67
CA ALA A 70 -2.00 5.68 -20.52
C ALA A 70 -2.09 4.34 -19.77
N ALA A 71 -3.02 3.48 -20.18
CA ALA A 71 -3.29 2.22 -19.50
C ALA A 71 -2.04 1.31 -19.37
N ASP A 72 -1.16 1.32 -20.37
CA ASP A 72 0.10 0.57 -20.40
C ASP A 72 1.22 1.21 -19.55
N GLN A 73 1.06 2.47 -19.14
CA GLN A 73 2.06 3.23 -18.39
C GLN A 73 1.69 3.43 -16.92
N VAL A 74 0.51 2.98 -16.50
CA VAL A 74 -0.03 3.33 -15.18
C VAL A 74 0.79 2.77 -14.02
N VAL A 75 1.37 1.58 -14.17
CA VAL A 75 2.29 1.00 -13.17
C VAL A 75 3.55 1.85 -13.03
N THR A 76 4.12 2.31 -14.14
CA THR A 76 5.31 3.18 -14.15
C THR A 76 4.99 4.53 -13.54
N ALA A 77 3.91 5.19 -13.96
CA ALA A 77 3.50 6.48 -13.43
C ALA A 77 3.21 6.42 -11.92
N PHE A 78 2.59 5.33 -11.46
CA PHE A 78 2.39 5.09 -10.03
C PHE A 78 3.73 4.90 -9.31
N SER A 79 4.64 4.09 -9.86
CA SER A 79 5.96 3.84 -9.28
C SER A 79 6.78 5.13 -9.14
N ASP A 80 6.85 5.94 -10.20
CA ASP A 80 7.56 7.22 -10.21
C ASP A 80 6.96 8.20 -9.21
N SER A 81 5.64 8.20 -9.06
CA SER A 81 4.92 9.01 -8.07
C SER A 81 5.25 8.57 -6.64
N VAL A 82 5.35 7.27 -6.39
CA VAL A 82 5.77 6.72 -5.08
C VAL A 82 7.22 7.09 -4.78
N ASP A 83 8.13 6.98 -5.75
CA ASP A 83 9.53 7.37 -5.57
C ASP A 83 9.66 8.86 -5.28
N SER A 84 8.93 9.71 -6.01
CA SER A 84 8.91 11.16 -5.76
C SER A 84 8.42 11.47 -4.36
N LEU A 85 7.34 10.83 -3.91
CA LEU A 85 6.79 11.02 -2.57
C LEU A 85 7.77 10.57 -1.48
N CYS A 86 8.34 9.37 -1.65
CA CYS A 86 9.31 8.81 -0.72
C CYS A 86 10.56 9.71 -0.61
N ASN A 87 11.05 10.24 -1.73
CA ASN A 87 12.19 11.14 -1.75
C ASN A 87 11.88 12.46 -1.03
N THR A 88 10.70 13.04 -1.23
CA THR A 88 10.27 14.24 -0.50
C THR A 88 10.30 14.01 1.01
N TRP A 89 9.72 12.91 1.49
CA TRP A 89 9.71 12.60 2.93
C TRP A 89 11.10 12.33 3.50
N VAL A 90 11.93 11.58 2.77
CA VAL A 90 13.32 11.29 3.14
C VAL A 90 14.13 12.58 3.28
N MET A 91 14.00 13.51 2.34
CA MET A 91 14.67 14.81 2.40
C MET A 91 14.19 15.66 3.57
N GLU A 92 12.89 15.69 3.83
CA GLU A 92 12.30 16.48 4.94
C GLU A 92 12.63 15.90 6.32
N ARG A 93 12.74 14.57 6.44
CA ARG A 93 12.96 13.86 7.71
C ARG A 93 14.42 13.46 7.96
N ALA A 94 15.32 13.75 7.02
CA ALA A 94 16.73 13.31 7.04
C ALA A 94 16.89 11.78 7.23
N GLU A 95 15.94 11.01 6.70
CA GLU A 95 15.93 9.55 6.77
C GLU A 95 16.57 8.92 5.52
N VAL A 96 16.82 7.62 5.53
CA VAL A 96 17.23 6.88 4.32
C VAL A 96 15.99 6.26 3.67
N ALA A 97 15.88 6.34 2.35
CA ALA A 97 14.82 5.64 1.62
C ALA A 97 14.94 4.14 1.86
N SER A 98 13.90 3.55 2.46
CA SER A 98 13.79 2.12 2.72
C SER A 98 12.53 1.56 2.07
N GLU A 99 12.48 0.24 1.91
CA GLU A 99 11.30 -0.47 1.41
C GLU A 99 10.05 -0.22 2.26
N LYS A 100 10.24 0.01 3.57
CA LYS A 100 9.16 0.45 4.48
C LYS A 100 8.63 1.83 4.09
N GLN A 101 9.50 2.80 3.80
CA GLN A 101 9.09 4.14 3.34
C GLN A 101 8.43 4.09 1.96
N LEU A 102 8.93 3.26 1.04
CA LEU A 102 8.29 3.01 -0.25
C LEU A 102 6.89 2.40 -0.10
N LEU A 103 6.73 1.44 0.81
CA LEU A 103 5.42 0.86 1.11
C LEU A 103 4.47 1.92 1.69
N LYS A 104 4.93 2.73 2.65
CA LYS A 104 4.16 3.84 3.23
C LYS A 104 3.71 4.82 2.15
N ALA A 105 4.60 5.23 1.26
CA ALA A 105 4.31 6.15 0.16
C ALA A 105 3.30 5.55 -0.83
N ALA A 106 3.44 4.27 -1.18
CA ALA A 106 2.49 3.55 -2.03
C ALA A 106 1.08 3.48 -1.42
N ILE A 107 0.98 3.14 -0.14
CA ILE A 107 -0.31 3.08 0.58
C ILE A 107 -0.96 4.47 0.63
N THR A 108 -0.18 5.49 0.98
CA THR A 108 -0.67 6.87 1.09
C THR A 108 -1.22 7.36 -0.25
N LEU A 109 -0.46 7.19 -1.34
CA LEU A 109 -0.91 7.55 -2.68
C LEU A 109 -2.16 6.77 -3.08
N GLY A 110 -2.19 5.45 -2.84
CA GLY A 110 -3.34 4.60 -3.17
C GLY A 110 -4.62 5.00 -2.44
N LEU A 111 -4.55 5.24 -1.12
CA LEU A 111 -5.69 5.66 -0.30
C LEU A 111 -6.21 7.04 -0.70
N LEU A 112 -5.31 7.96 -1.03
CA LEU A 112 -5.69 9.28 -1.54
C LEU A 112 -6.36 9.22 -2.91
N MET A 113 -5.84 8.40 -3.81
CA MET A 113 -6.46 8.19 -5.11
C MET A 113 -7.82 7.52 -4.98
N LYS A 114 -8.00 6.55 -4.07
CA LYS A 114 -9.32 6.01 -3.74
C LYS A 114 -10.29 7.13 -3.31
N LYS A 115 -9.87 7.99 -2.39
CA LYS A 115 -10.71 9.07 -1.83
C LYS A 115 -11.11 10.11 -2.88
N ASN A 116 -10.18 10.50 -3.75
CA ASN A 116 -10.37 11.63 -4.65
C ASN A 116 -10.77 11.22 -6.08
N CYS A 117 -10.51 9.97 -6.45
CA CYS A 117 -10.73 9.44 -7.80
C CYS A 117 -11.31 8.01 -7.72
N PRO A 118 -12.48 7.83 -7.08
CA PRO A 118 -13.07 6.50 -6.87
C PRO A 118 -13.31 5.76 -8.20
N ASP A 119 -13.60 6.48 -9.29
CA ASP A 119 -13.78 5.91 -10.63
C ASP A 119 -12.52 5.19 -11.17
N MET A 120 -11.35 5.52 -10.63
CA MET A 120 -10.07 4.92 -11.02
C MET A 120 -9.62 3.79 -10.08
N ILE A 121 -10.43 3.35 -9.12
CA ILE A 121 -9.99 2.43 -8.07
C ILE A 121 -9.38 1.13 -8.60
N ASN A 122 -9.96 0.55 -9.65
CA ASN A 122 -9.45 -0.67 -10.29
C ASN A 122 -8.07 -0.45 -10.94
N VAL A 123 -7.86 0.74 -11.51
CA VAL A 123 -6.59 1.13 -12.14
C VAL A 123 -5.52 1.34 -11.06
N VAL A 124 -5.88 1.98 -9.96
CA VAL A 124 -5.00 2.21 -8.80
C VAL A 124 -4.62 0.88 -8.14
N GLU A 125 -5.57 -0.03 -7.96
CA GLU A 125 -5.33 -1.37 -7.43
C GLU A 125 -4.35 -2.14 -8.30
N PHE A 126 -4.55 -2.15 -9.62
CA PHE A 126 -3.63 -2.78 -10.56
C PHE A 126 -2.23 -2.17 -10.49
N ALA A 127 -2.13 -0.85 -10.48
CA ALA A 127 -0.85 -0.14 -10.43
C ALA A 127 -0.10 -0.40 -9.12
N MET A 128 -0.81 -0.36 -7.99
CA MET A 128 -0.25 -0.64 -6.66
C MET A 128 0.19 -2.10 -6.55
N MET A 129 -0.59 -3.05 -7.05
CA MET A 129 -0.21 -4.46 -7.11
C MET A 129 1.06 -4.66 -7.93
N GLY A 130 1.13 -4.04 -9.12
CA GLY A 130 2.32 -4.07 -9.97
C GLY A 130 3.55 -3.53 -9.24
N PHE A 131 3.44 -2.36 -8.62
CA PHE A 131 4.53 -1.75 -7.85
C PHE A 131 5.04 -2.67 -6.73
N VAL A 132 4.14 -3.14 -5.86
CA VAL A 132 4.50 -3.98 -4.71
C VAL A 132 5.12 -5.30 -5.17
N ASN A 133 4.53 -5.94 -6.19
CA ASN A 133 5.06 -7.20 -6.69
C ASN A 133 6.44 -7.05 -7.35
N ASN A 134 6.67 -5.96 -8.08
CA ASN A 134 7.93 -5.71 -8.78
C ASN A 134 9.06 -5.28 -7.83
N ARG A 135 8.75 -4.55 -6.77
CA ARG A 135 9.78 -3.89 -5.94
C ARG A 135 9.86 -4.39 -4.50
N LEU A 136 8.76 -4.86 -3.93
CA LEU A 136 8.68 -5.15 -2.49
C LEU A 136 8.53 -6.64 -2.17
N THR A 137 8.25 -7.52 -3.15
CA THR A 137 8.09 -8.97 -2.89
C THR A 137 9.29 -9.58 -2.15
N GLY A 138 10.52 -9.23 -2.55
CA GLY A 138 11.75 -9.74 -1.92
C GLY A 138 11.84 -9.30 -0.46
N TRP A 139 11.70 -7.99 -0.23
CA TRP A 139 11.71 -7.43 1.12
C TRP A 139 10.58 -8.00 2.01
N ILE A 140 9.35 -8.14 1.50
CA ILE A 140 8.25 -8.76 2.23
C ILE A 140 8.61 -10.20 2.62
N ALA A 141 9.27 -10.95 1.74
CA ALA A 141 9.73 -12.30 2.05
C ALA A 141 10.77 -12.32 3.18
N GLU A 142 11.71 -11.38 3.16
CA GLU A 142 12.75 -11.21 4.19
C GLU A 142 12.17 -10.82 5.55
N GLN A 143 11.09 -10.04 5.57
CA GLN A 143 10.34 -9.73 6.80
C GLN A 143 9.58 -10.96 7.35
N GLY A 144 9.41 -12.03 6.57
CA GLY A 144 8.62 -13.22 6.95
C GLY A 144 7.19 -13.21 6.40
N GLY A 145 6.87 -12.32 5.47
CA GLY A 145 5.56 -12.20 4.83
C GLY A 145 4.74 -11.02 5.33
N TRP A 146 3.53 -10.87 4.79
CA TRP A 146 2.64 -9.74 5.08
C TRP A 146 2.23 -9.62 6.55
N VAL A 147 2.09 -10.74 7.26
CA VAL A 147 1.78 -10.75 8.70
C VAL A 147 2.86 -9.99 9.48
N SER A 148 4.14 -10.30 9.25
CA SER A 148 5.26 -9.62 9.90
C SER A 148 5.38 -8.15 9.50
N VAL A 149 5.20 -7.83 8.20
CA VAL A 149 5.21 -6.46 7.70
C VAL A 149 4.17 -5.61 8.44
N SER A 150 2.94 -6.11 8.58
CA SER A 150 1.86 -5.37 9.25
C SER A 150 2.14 -5.10 10.73
N LYS A 151 2.83 -6.01 11.43
CA LYS A 151 3.22 -5.86 12.84
C LYS A 151 4.34 -4.84 13.03
N ASN A 152 5.40 -4.95 12.22
CA ASN A 152 6.57 -4.07 12.29
C ASN A 152 6.31 -2.65 11.76
N SER A 153 5.13 -2.42 11.19
CA SER A 153 4.70 -1.12 10.70
C SER A 153 4.27 -0.17 11.82
N MET A 154 3.92 -0.69 13.01
CA MET A 154 3.43 0.10 14.17
C MET A 154 4.53 0.57 15.16
N HIS A 155 5.80 0.31 14.85
CA HIS A 155 6.98 0.76 15.62
C HIS A 155 7.95 1.50 14.70
#